data_AF-A0A257N057-F1
#
_entry.id   AF-A0A257N057-F1
#
_cell.length_a   1.000
_cell.length_b   1.000
_cell.length_c   1.000
_cell.angle_alpha   90.00
_cell.angle_beta   90.00
_cell.angle_gamma   90.00
#
_symmetry.space_group_name_H-M   'P 1'
#
loop_
_entity.id
_entity.type
_entity.pdbx_description
1 polymer ?
#
loop_
_entity_poly.entity_id
_entity_poly.type
_entity_poly.pdbx_seq_one_letter_code
_entity_poly.pdbx_strand_id
1 'polypeptide(L)'
;MERMMDRAKQYWLLARFDRPIGILILLWPALWALWVASNGQPDELVLTVICLGVIIMRAAGCVINDYADRDFDPHVERTKQRPIAAGKVTPKEALIFFLLLIAIAFGLVLLLNTYTILLSFGGAFLAASYPFM
;
A
#
# COMPACT_ATOMS: atom_id res chain seq x y z
N MET A 1 17.38 -18.31 12.35
CA MET A 1 16.15 -18.59 11.59
C MET A 1 14.94 -17.90 12.24
N GLU A 2 14.70 -18.11 13.54
CA GLU A 2 13.60 -17.49 14.31
C GLU A 2 13.54 -15.96 14.21
N ARG A 3 14.69 -15.27 14.36
CA ARG A 3 14.76 -13.80 14.26
C ARG A 3 14.35 -13.26 12.88
N MET A 4 14.66 -13.98 11.79
CA MET A 4 14.25 -13.56 10.45
C MET A 4 12.75 -13.71 10.24
N MET A 5 12.18 -14.80 10.78
CA MET A 5 10.75 -15.08 10.70
C MET A 5 9.92 -14.07 11.50
N ASP A 6 10.41 -13.65 12.67
CA ASP A 6 9.76 -12.58 13.44
C ASP A 6 9.80 -11.25 12.68
N ARG A 7 10.93 -10.88 12.06
CA ARG A 7 11.04 -9.66 11.26
C ARG A 7 10.09 -9.65 10.06
N ALA A 8 10.01 -10.77 9.33
CA ALA A 8 9.05 -10.92 8.24
C ALA A 8 7.60 -10.75 8.74
N LYS A 9 7.27 -11.32 9.90
CA LYS A 9 5.96 -11.14 10.54
C LYS A 9 5.68 -9.68 10.90
N GLN A 10 6.66 -8.94 11.42
CA GLN A 10 6.44 -7.52 11.73
C GLN A 10 6.17 -6.68 10.48
N TYR A 11 6.88 -6.94 9.37
CA TYR A 11 6.60 -6.27 8.09
C TYR A 11 5.24 -6.66 7.51
N TRP A 12 4.84 -7.93 7.66
CA TRP A 12 3.51 -8.40 7.27
C TRP A 12 2.37 -7.67 8.00
N LEU A 13 2.52 -7.50 9.31
CA LEU A 13 1.57 -6.76 10.15
C LEU A 13 1.59 -5.26 9.81
N LEU A 14 2.77 -4.68 9.56
CA LEU A 14 2.91 -3.27 9.19
C LEU A 14 2.22 -2.97 7.85
N ALA A 15 2.31 -3.89 6.89
CA ALA A 15 1.59 -3.82 5.62
C ALA A 15 0.09 -4.14 5.74
N ARG A 16 -0.40 -4.55 6.93
CA ARG A 16 -1.78 -4.99 7.20
C ARG A 16 -2.24 -6.17 6.33
N PHE A 17 -1.32 -7.06 5.95
CA PHE A 17 -1.70 -8.26 5.20
C PHE A 17 -2.47 -9.29 6.04
N ASP A 18 -2.49 -9.14 7.37
CA ASP A 18 -3.39 -9.88 8.27
C ASP A 18 -4.86 -9.42 8.17
N ARG A 19 -5.14 -8.24 7.60
CA ARG A 19 -6.49 -7.68 7.44
C ARG A 19 -6.77 -7.28 5.99
N PRO A 20 -7.13 -8.25 5.12
CA PRO A 20 -7.28 -8.03 3.68
C PRO A 20 -8.48 -7.15 3.29
N ILE A 21 -9.39 -6.86 4.22
CA ILE A 21 -10.60 -6.05 3.95
C ILE A 21 -10.27 -4.72 3.27
N GLY A 22 -9.20 -4.05 3.68
CA GLY A 22 -8.80 -2.78 3.05
C GLY A 22 -8.32 -2.93 1.61
N ILE A 23 -7.74 -4.06 1.25
CA ILE A 23 -7.37 -4.39 -0.14
C ILE A 23 -8.64 -4.64 -0.94
N LEU A 24 -9.56 -5.44 -0.42
CA LEU A 24 -10.81 -5.79 -1.11
C LEU A 24 -11.69 -4.56 -1.38
N ILE A 25 -11.77 -3.63 -0.44
CA ILE A 25 -12.52 -2.36 -0.59
C ILE A 25 -11.99 -1.53 -1.76
N LEU A 26 -10.68 -1.52 -2.00
CA LEU A 26 -10.06 -0.79 -3.11
C LEU A 26 -10.09 -1.60 -4.42
N LEU A 27 -9.93 -2.92 -4.32
CA LEU A 27 -9.84 -3.80 -5.46
C LEU A 27 -11.18 -3.94 -6.16
N TRP A 28 -12.28 -4.07 -5.41
CA TRP A 28 -13.60 -4.29 -6.01
C TRP A 28 -14.02 -3.15 -6.96
N PRO A 29 -14.02 -1.87 -6.55
CA PRO A 29 -14.34 -0.77 -7.47
C PRO A 29 -13.39 -0.70 -8.67
N ALA A 30 -12.10 -0.98 -8.48
CA ALA A 30 -11.12 -0.97 -9.57
C ALA A 30 -11.41 -2.07 -10.61
N LEU A 31 -11.76 -3.28 -10.16
CA LEU A 31 -12.12 -4.40 -11.04
C LEU A 31 -13.41 -4.13 -11.80
N TRP A 32 -14.42 -3.54 -11.13
CA TRP A 32 -15.66 -3.15 -11.81
C TRP A 32 -15.41 -2.08 -12.88
N ALA A 33 -14.62 -1.06 -12.55
CA ALA A 33 -14.25 -0.02 -13.51
C ALA A 33 -13.50 -0.61 -14.71
N LEU A 34 -12.55 -1.52 -14.47
CA LEU A 34 -11.80 -2.19 -15.52
C LEU A 34 -12.71 -3.04 -16.42
N TRP A 35 -13.59 -3.84 -15.82
CA TRP A 35 -14.55 -4.68 -16.55
C TRP A 35 -15.46 -3.87 -17.47
N VAL A 36 -16.00 -2.76 -16.97
CA VAL A 36 -16.85 -1.87 -17.77
C VAL A 36 -16.05 -1.20 -18.89
N ALA A 37 -14.85 -0.69 -18.58
CA ALA A 37 -13.99 -0.02 -19.55
C ALA A 37 -13.51 -0.96 -20.67
N SER A 38 -13.39 -2.25 -20.38
CA SER A 38 -12.96 -3.28 -21.34
C SER A 38 -14.10 -4.02 -22.03
N ASN A 39 -15.36 -3.56 -21.90
CA ASN A 39 -16.54 -4.26 -22.41
C ASN A 39 -16.61 -5.75 -21.99
N GLY A 40 -16.19 -6.04 -20.76
CA GLY A 40 -16.16 -7.39 -20.20
C GLY A 40 -14.96 -8.26 -20.60
N GLN A 41 -13.99 -7.73 -21.36
CA GLN A 41 -12.78 -8.47 -21.75
C GLN A 41 -11.51 -7.70 -21.37
N PRO A 42 -11.15 -7.68 -20.08
CA PRO A 42 -9.98 -6.94 -19.64
C PRO A 42 -8.68 -7.60 -20.14
N ASP A 43 -7.74 -6.77 -20.56
CA ASP A 43 -6.39 -7.21 -20.88
C ASP A 43 -5.71 -7.81 -19.64
N GLU A 44 -5.03 -8.95 -19.80
CA GLU A 44 -4.43 -9.71 -18.70
C GLU A 44 -3.31 -8.94 -17.99
N LEU A 45 -2.52 -8.15 -18.74
CA LEU A 45 -1.47 -7.33 -18.16
C LEU A 45 -2.09 -6.19 -17.34
N VAL A 46 -3.09 -5.50 -17.87
CA VAL A 46 -3.78 -4.41 -17.14
C VAL A 46 -4.44 -4.95 -15.87
N LEU A 47 -5.15 -6.08 -15.95
CA LEU A 47 -5.77 -6.74 -14.80
C LEU A 47 -4.72 -7.07 -13.73
N THR A 48 -3.60 -7.66 -14.13
CA THR A 48 -2.50 -8.01 -13.22
C THR A 48 -1.89 -6.78 -12.55
N VAL A 49 -1.62 -5.73 -13.33
CA VAL A 49 -1.07 -4.47 -12.83
C VAL A 49 -2.02 -3.79 -11.84
N ILE A 50 -3.32 -3.78 -12.12
CA ILE A 50 -4.34 -3.21 -11.20
C ILE A 50 -4.41 -4.01 -9.90
N CYS A 51 -4.50 -5.34 -9.97
CA CYS A 51 -4.57 -6.20 -8.79
C CYS A 51 -3.34 -6.03 -7.89
N LEU A 52 -2.14 -6.16 -8.45
CA LEU A 52 -0.89 -6.01 -7.70
C LEU A 52 -0.70 -4.57 -7.21
N GLY A 53 -1.01 -3.59 -8.06
CA GLY A 53 -0.93 -2.18 -7.73
C GLY A 53 -1.79 -1.81 -6.53
N VAL A 54 -3.04 -2.29 -6.46
CA VAL A 54 -3.92 -2.07 -5.31
C VAL A 54 -3.35 -2.71 -4.03
N ILE A 55 -2.88 -3.95 -4.10
CA ILE A 55 -2.30 -4.65 -2.95
C ILE A 55 -1.10 -3.87 -2.40
N ILE A 56 -0.17 -3.48 -3.28
CA ILE A 56 1.07 -2.80 -2.91
C ILE A 56 0.80 -1.36 -2.42
N MET A 57 -0.03 -0.60 -3.13
CA MET A 57 -0.36 0.78 -2.73
C MET A 57 -1.15 0.82 -1.43
N ARG A 58 -2.02 -0.17 -1.17
CA ARG A 58 -2.68 -0.29 0.12
C ARG A 58 -1.68 -0.54 1.24
N ALA A 59 -0.74 -1.48 1.04
CA ALA A 59 0.33 -1.73 2.00
C ALA A 59 1.19 -0.48 2.25
N ALA A 60 1.56 0.26 1.20
CA ALA A 60 2.34 1.50 1.31
C ALA A 60 1.60 2.56 2.12
N GLY A 61 0.31 2.78 1.83
CA GLY A 61 -0.55 3.68 2.59
C GLY A 61 -0.63 3.30 4.07
N CYS A 62 -0.71 2.01 4.37
CA CYS A 62 -0.71 1.52 5.75
C CYS A 62 0.60 1.82 6.49
N VAL A 63 1.73 1.62 5.83
CA VAL A 63 3.07 1.84 6.39
C VAL A 63 3.31 3.33 6.66
N ILE A 64 2.98 4.20 5.70
CA ILE A 64 3.21 5.65 5.86
C ILE A 64 2.27 6.27 6.90
N ASN A 65 1.03 5.78 7.00
CA ASN A 65 0.10 6.21 8.05
C ASN A 65 0.64 5.85 9.44
N ASP A 66 1.07 4.60 9.65
CA ASP A 66 1.67 4.19 10.93
C ASP A 66 2.99 4.95 11.22
N TYR A 67 3.72 5.36 10.19
CA TYR A 67 4.92 6.19 10.34
C TYR A 67 4.57 7.63 10.76
N ALA A 68 3.51 8.21 10.20
CA ALA A 68 3.03 9.54 10.54
C ALA A 68 2.45 9.57 11.97
N ASP A 69 1.70 8.52 12.34
CA ASP A 69 1.04 8.40 13.64
C ASP A 69 1.96 7.85 14.76
N ARG A 70 3.26 7.65 14.49
CA ARG A 70 4.19 6.94 15.39
C ARG A 70 4.30 7.52 16.81
N ASP A 71 4.10 8.83 16.95
CA ASP A 71 4.20 9.53 18.24
C ASP A 71 2.86 9.51 18.99
N PHE A 72 1.75 9.30 18.28
CA PHE A 72 0.39 9.29 18.81
C PHE A 72 -0.10 7.86 19.13
N ASP A 73 0.12 6.91 18.23
CA ASP A 73 -0.34 5.52 18.34
C ASP A 73 0.06 4.79 19.65
N PRO A 74 1.24 5.02 20.26
CA PRO A 74 1.59 4.41 21.55
C PRO A 74 0.64 4.77 22.69
N HIS A 75 -0.04 5.91 22.60
CA HIS A 75 -0.94 6.44 23.62
C HIS A 75 -2.40 5.98 23.43
N VAL A 76 -2.69 5.19 22.40
CA VAL A 76 -4.05 4.75 22.06
C VAL A 76 -4.18 3.23 22.19
N GLU A 77 -5.11 2.78 23.03
CA GLU A 77 -5.34 1.36 23.33
C GLU A 77 -5.48 0.47 22.08
N ARG A 78 -6.16 0.98 21.05
CA ARG A 78 -6.39 0.25 19.79
C ARG A 78 -5.12 0.10 18.94
N THR A 79 -4.17 1.02 19.02
CA THR A 79 -3.06 1.14 18.06
C THR A 79 -1.67 1.00 18.68
N LYS A 80 -1.56 0.99 20.01
CA LYS A 80 -0.31 0.77 20.75
C LYS A 80 0.44 -0.52 20.40
N GLN A 81 -0.24 -1.53 19.84
CA GLN A 81 0.36 -2.80 19.42
C GLN A 81 0.86 -2.83 17.97
N ARG A 82 0.67 -1.74 17.21
CA ARG A 82 1.20 -1.64 15.85
C ARG A 82 2.72 -1.76 15.85
N PRO A 83 3.35 -2.32 14.79
CA PRO A 83 4.78 -2.62 14.81
C PRO A 83 5.69 -1.42 15.11
N ILE A 84 5.37 -0.23 14.59
CA ILE A 84 6.13 1.00 14.86
C ILE A 84 5.87 1.49 16.29
N ALA A 85 4.60 1.62 16.69
CA ALA A 85 4.21 2.08 18.02
C ALA A 85 4.73 1.20 19.15
N ALA A 86 4.80 -0.12 18.94
CA ALA A 86 5.34 -1.09 19.88
C ALA A 86 6.88 -1.21 19.84
N GLY A 87 7.57 -0.38 19.03
CA GLY A 87 9.03 -0.40 18.89
C GLY A 87 9.61 -1.64 18.20
N LYS A 88 8.77 -2.47 17.55
CA LYS A 88 9.19 -3.72 16.87
C LYS A 88 9.80 -3.45 15.49
N VAL A 89 9.41 -2.34 14.86
CA VAL A 89 9.97 -1.83 13.61
C VAL A 89 10.36 -0.38 13.83
N THR A 90 11.59 -0.01 13.45
CA THR A 90 12.04 1.38 13.62
C THR A 90 11.40 2.28 12.55
N PRO A 91 11.22 3.58 12.82
CA PRO A 91 10.70 4.51 11.81
C PRO A 91 11.54 4.54 10.52
N LYS A 92 12.87 4.39 10.62
CA LYS A 92 13.77 4.33 9.46
C LYS A 92 13.51 3.09 8.61
N GLU A 93 13.32 1.93 9.23
CA GLU A 93 12.98 0.69 8.53
C GLU A 93 11.62 0.79 7.82
N ALA A 94 10.63 1.39 8.48
CA ALA A 94 9.31 1.62 7.90
C ALA A 94 9.39 2.53 6.65
N LEU A 95 10.18 3.60 6.70
CA LEU A 95 10.36 4.50 5.55
C LEU A 95 11.08 3.81 4.38
N ILE A 96 12.12 3.02 4.65
CA ILE A 96 12.78 2.22 3.61
C ILE A 96 11.79 1.24 2.98
N PHE A 97 11.00 0.54 3.80
CA PHE A 97 10.00 -0.40 3.31
C PHE A 97 8.90 0.30 2.47
N PHE A 98 8.44 1.47 2.91
CA PHE A 98 7.53 2.32 2.14
C PHE A 98 8.11 2.68 0.77
N LEU A 99 9.36 3.16 0.71
CA LEU A 99 10.02 3.52 -0.55
C LEU A 99 10.14 2.31 -1.49
N LEU A 100 10.43 1.13 -0.96
CA LEU A 100 10.46 -0.11 -1.75
C LEU A 100 9.07 -0.43 -2.34
N LEU A 101 8.01 -0.34 -1.54
CA LEU A 101 6.64 -0.56 -2.03
C LEU A 101 6.26 0.44 -3.12
N ILE A 102 6.60 1.72 -2.94
CA ILE A 102 6.35 2.77 -3.95
C ILE A 102 7.15 2.51 -5.22
N ALA A 103 8.41 2.08 -5.12
CA ALA A 103 9.22 1.73 -6.28
C ALA A 103 8.64 0.55 -7.07
N ILE A 104 8.14 -0.48 -6.37
CA ILE A 104 7.46 -1.61 -7.01
C ILE A 104 6.16 -1.16 -7.68
N ALA A 105 5.33 -0.36 -6.99
CA ALA A 105 4.09 0.18 -7.56
C ALA A 105 4.35 1.04 -8.80
N PHE A 106 5.40 1.87 -8.78
CA PHE A 106 5.82 2.65 -9.93
C PHE A 106 6.28 1.75 -11.08
N GLY A 107 7.09 0.72 -10.79
CA GLY A 107 7.51 -0.28 -11.77
C GLY A 107 6.34 -0.97 -12.47
N LEU A 108 5.25 -1.27 -11.74
CA LEU A 108 4.02 -1.82 -12.33
C LEU A 108 3.34 -0.84 -13.29
N VAL A 109 3.27 0.44 -12.93
CA VAL A 109 2.64 1.47 -13.78
C VAL A 109 3.46 1.72 -15.05
N LEU A 110 4.78 1.57 -15.01
CA LEU A 110 5.64 1.69 -16.20
C LEU A 110 5.36 0.63 -17.27
N LEU A 111 4.65 -0.45 -16.94
CA LEU A 111 4.20 -1.47 -17.90
C LEU A 111 2.97 -1.02 -18.71
N LEU A 112 2.34 0.10 -18.33
CA LEU A 112 1.15 0.63 -18.99
C LEU A 112 1.50 1.75 -19.98
N ASN A 113 0.49 2.28 -20.65
CA ASN A 113 0.66 3.37 -21.61
C ASN A 113 1.05 4.70 -20.93
N THR A 114 1.64 5.61 -21.71
CA THR A 114 2.12 6.93 -21.26
C THR A 114 1.04 7.75 -20.57
N TYR A 115 -0.22 7.67 -21.02
CA TYR A 115 -1.31 8.42 -20.41
C TYR A 115 -1.57 7.96 -18.97
N THR A 116 -1.63 6.65 -18.73
CA THR A 116 -1.74 6.10 -17.37
C THR A 116 -0.55 6.45 -16.49
N ILE A 117 0.67 6.43 -17.05
CA ILE A 117 1.89 6.84 -16.34
C ILE A 117 1.77 8.30 -15.87
N LEU A 118 1.36 9.23 -16.76
CA LEU A 118 1.18 10.63 -16.40
C LEU A 118 0.10 10.82 -15.32
N LEU A 119 -1.02 10.11 -15.43
CA LEU A 119 -2.09 10.14 -14.42
C LEU A 119 -1.62 9.62 -13.06
N SER A 120 -0.67 8.67 -13.01
CA SER A 120 -0.17 8.13 -11.74
C SER A 120 0.51 9.19 -10.87
N PHE A 121 1.17 10.19 -11.47
CA PHE A 121 1.73 11.32 -10.73
C PHE A 121 0.64 12.18 -10.11
N GLY A 122 -0.47 12.42 -10.82
CA GLY A 122 -1.65 13.08 -10.28
C GLY A 122 -2.26 12.29 -9.13
N GLY A 123 -2.40 10.98 -9.28
CA GLY A 123 -2.87 10.09 -8.22
C GLY A 123 -1.96 10.10 -6.98
N ALA A 124 -0.64 10.06 -7.19
CA ALA A 124 0.35 10.15 -6.11
C ALA A 124 0.27 11.49 -5.37
N PHE A 125 0.11 12.59 -6.11
CA PHE A 125 -0.09 13.92 -5.53
C PHE A 125 -1.36 13.97 -4.66
N LEU A 126 -2.50 13.47 -5.18
CA LEU A 126 -3.75 13.40 -4.41
C LEU A 126 -3.59 12.55 -3.14
N ALA A 127 -3.01 11.36 -3.27
CA ALA A 127 -2.78 10.47 -2.13
C ALA A 127 -1.87 11.10 -1.06
N ALA A 128 -0.82 11.80 -1.47
CA ALA A 128 0.10 12.51 -0.58
C ALA A 128 -0.55 13.74 0.09
N SER A 129 -1.50 14.39 -0.60
CA SER A 129 -2.18 15.58 -0.09
C SER A 129 -3.31 15.27 0.92
N TYR A 130 -3.91 14.08 0.84
CA TYR A 130 -5.06 13.69 1.67
C TYR A 130 -4.89 13.91 3.19
N PRO A 131 -3.73 13.58 3.81
CA PRO A 131 -3.54 13.81 5.25
C PRO A 131 -3.52 15.28 5.69
N PHE A 132 -3.43 16.22 4.74
CA PHE A 132 -3.34 17.67 5.00
C PHE A 132 -4.64 18.43 4.72
N MET A 133 -5.69 17.73 4.26
CA MET A 133 -7.04 18.28 4.06
C MET A 133 -7.93 17.90 5.25
#